data_AF-A0A4R1KYH7-F1
#
_entry.id   AF-A0A4R1KYH7-F1
#
_cell.length_a   1.000
_cell.length_b   1.000
_cell.length_c   1.000
_cell.angle_alpha   90.00
_cell.angle_beta   90.00
_cell.angle_gamma   90.00
#
_symmetry.space_group_name_H-M   'P 1'
#
loop_
_entity.id
_entity.type
_entity.pdbx_description
1 polymer ?
#
loop_
_entity_poly.entity_id
_entity_poly.type
_entity_poly.pdbx_seq_one_letter_code
_entity_poly.pdbx_strand_id
1 'polypeptide(L)' 'MRNLRKLAILAIGLGVSSMSLAYWTSASLESERENGMYYRICNYQTLDGYRFSIQVKGFCPISVRVDPETGQYQK' A
#
# COMPACT_ATOMS: atom_id res chain seq x y z
N MET A 1 30.68 -36.88 2.68
CA MET A 1 30.37 -35.56 2.08
C MET A 1 29.29 -35.57 0.99
N ARG A 2 28.50 -36.64 0.82
CA ARG A 2 27.52 -36.77 -0.29
C ARG A 2 26.13 -36.19 0.03
N ASN A 3 25.83 -35.99 1.32
CA ASN A 3 24.52 -35.53 1.82
C ASN A 3 24.40 -34.00 1.97
N LEU A 4 25.51 -33.28 2.19
CA LEU A 4 25.51 -31.81 2.24
C LEU A 4 25.21 -31.16 0.89
N ARG A 5 25.59 -31.81 -0.22
CA ARG A 5 25.27 -31.32 -1.57
C ARG A 5 23.78 -31.36 -1.89
N LYS A 6 23.01 -32.27 -1.25
CA LYS A 6 21.56 -32.37 -1.45
C LYS A 6 20.79 -31.27 -0.71
N LEU A 7 21.30 -30.84 0.45
CA LEU A 7 20.75 -29.71 1.23
C LEU A 7 20.92 -28.37 0.50
N ALA A 8 22.02 -28.18 -0.22
CA ALA A 8 22.25 -26.97 -1.00
C ALA A 8 21.23 -26.78 -2.14
N ILE A 9 20.69 -27.87 -2.69
CA ILE A 9 19.70 -27.82 -3.78
C ILE A 9 18.30 -27.49 -3.24
N LEU A 10 17.97 -27.92 -2.02
CA LEU A 10 16.70 -27.60 -1.36
C LEU A 10 16.57 -26.11 -0.96
N ALA A 11 17.69 -25.44 -0.66
CA ALA A 11 17.69 -24.03 -0.28
C ALA A 11 17.38 -23.08 -1.45
N ILE A 12 17.50 -23.54 -2.71
CA ILE A 12 17.23 -22.73 -3.91
C ILE A 12 15.73 -22.70 -4.24
N GLY A 13 14.93 -23.63 -3.69
CA GLY A 13 13.50 -23.75 -3.98
C GLY A 13 12.56 -22.86 -3.14
N LEU A 14 13.03 -22.24 -2.07
CA LEU A 14 12.20 -21.45 -1.15
C LEU A 14 12.23 -19.93 -1.42
N GLY A 15 12.97 -19.51 -2.44
CA GLY A 15 13.08 -18.10 -2.85
C GLY A 15 12.00 -17.66 -3.83
N VAL A 16 10.80 -18.23 -3.78
CA VAL A 16 9.66 -17.65 -4.51
C VAL A 16 9.17 -16.47 -3.69
N SER A 17 9.95 -15.39 -3.73
CA SER A 17 9.54 -14.08 -3.25
C SER A 17 8.19 -13.81 -3.88
N SER A 18 7.16 -13.76 -3.05
CA SER A 18 5.82 -13.33 -3.41
C SER A 18 5.95 -12.01 -4.17
N MET A 19 5.84 -12.08 -5.49
CA MET A 19 5.56 -10.93 -6.32
C MET A 19 4.18 -10.46 -5.89
N SER A 20 4.12 -9.61 -4.86
CA SER A 20 2.93 -8.85 -4.52
C SER A 20 2.64 -7.99 -5.74
N LEU A 21 1.76 -8.50 -6.61
CA LEU A 21 1.21 -7.74 -7.72
C LEU A 21 0.44 -6.60 -7.07
N ALA A 22 1.07 -5.41 -7.02
CA ALA A 22 0.46 -4.21 -6.45
C ALA A 22 -0.92 -3.99 -7.09
N TYR A 23 -1.98 -4.35 -6.36
CA TYR A 23 -3.36 -4.24 -6.83
C TYR A 23 -3.83 -2.82 -6.50
N TRP A 24 -3.59 -1.90 -7.44
CA TRP A 24 -4.03 -0.53 -7.32
C TRP A 24 -5.56 -0.47 -7.40
N THR A 25 -6.19 -0.01 -6.31
CA THR A 25 -7.64 0.23 -6.24
C THR A 25 -7.93 1.71 -6.00
N SER A 26 -9.10 2.17 -6.44
CA SER A 26 -9.53 3.55 -6.24
C SER A 26 -10.11 3.72 -4.84
N ALA A 27 -9.72 4.81 -4.18
CA ALA A 27 -10.27 5.24 -2.90
C ALA A 27 -10.86 6.64 -3.03
N SER A 28 -12.02 6.85 -2.42
CA SER A 28 -12.75 8.12 -2.43
C SER A 28 -12.55 8.84 -1.11
N LEU A 29 -12.47 10.18 -1.16
CA LEU A 29 -12.39 11.01 0.02
C LEU A 29 -13.67 10.85 0.84
N GLU A 30 -13.53 10.40 2.07
CA GLU A 30 -14.64 10.25 3.02
C GLU A 30 -14.78 11.49 3.90
N SER A 31 -13.64 12.00 4.39
CA SER A 31 -13.61 13.20 5.22
C SER A 31 -12.26 13.90 5.13
N GLU A 32 -12.28 15.21 5.35
CA GLU A 32 -11.06 16.00 5.53
C GLU A 32 -11.12 16.76 6.86
N ARG A 33 -9.95 16.99 7.44
CA ARG A 33 -9.79 17.89 8.59
C ARG A 33 -8.56 18.76 8.42
N GLU A 34 -8.64 19.97 8.94
CA GLU A 34 -7.51 20.88 8.96
C GLU A 34 -6.42 20.36 9.92
N ASN A 35 -5.16 20.52 9.52
CA ASN A 35 -4.00 20.20 10.33
C ASN A 35 -3.01 21.37 10.26
N GLY A 36 -3.31 22.43 10.99
CA GLY A 36 -2.59 23.71 10.90
C GLY A 36 -2.95 24.51 9.65
N MET A 37 -2.20 25.58 9.39
CA MET A 37 -2.57 26.60 8.40
C MET A 37 -2.48 26.12 6.94
N TYR A 38 -1.61 25.15 6.64
CA TYR A 38 -1.30 24.76 5.26
C TYR A 38 -1.54 23.29 4.95
N TYR A 39 -1.77 22.46 5.96
CA TYR A 39 -1.93 21.02 5.78
C TYR A 39 -3.35 20.58 6.10
N ARG A 40 -3.77 19.55 5.40
CA ARG A 40 -5.01 18.83 5.65
C ARG A 40 -4.73 17.36 5.81
N ILE A 41 -5.50 16.72 6.67
CA ILE A 41 -5.55 15.27 6.77
C ILE A 41 -6.78 14.83 5.97
N CYS A 42 -6.54 13.96 4.99
CA CYS A 42 -7.54 13.45 4.07
C CYS A 42 -7.75 11.97 4.37
N ASN A 43 -8.97 11.59 4.74
CA ASN A 43 -9.34 10.21 5.02
C ASN A 43 -10.02 9.62 3.78
N TYR A 44 -9.50 8.50 3.30
CA TYR A 44 -9.98 7.82 2.10
C TYR A 44 -10.53 6.43 2.44
N GLN A 45 -11.48 5.99 1.63
CA GLN A 45 -12.05 4.65 1.69
C GLN A 45 -12.18 4.05 0.29
N THR A 46 -11.73 2.81 0.12
CA THR A 46 -11.97 2.02 -1.10
C THR A 46 -13.37 1.43 -1.10
N LEU A 47 -13.84 0.98 -2.27
CA LEU A 47 -15.13 0.28 -2.37
C LEU A 47 -15.20 -0.97 -1.49
N ASP A 48 -14.05 -1.63 -1.30
CA ASP A 48 -13.92 -2.85 -0.50
C ASP A 48 -13.78 -2.56 1.01
N GLY A 49 -13.83 -1.28 1.42
CA GLY A 49 -13.83 -0.87 2.82
C GLY A 49 -12.45 -0.64 3.44
N TYR A 50 -11.37 -0.68 2.67
CA TYR A 50 -10.04 -0.31 3.16
C TYR A 50 -9.97 1.20 3.42
N ARG A 51 -9.55 1.59 4.63
CA ARG A 51 -9.51 2.99 5.08
C ARG A 51 -8.09 3.40 5.42
N PHE A 52 -7.70 4.58 4.98
CA PHE A 52 -6.39 5.16 5.27
C PHE A 52 -6.45 6.68 5.26
N SER A 53 -5.41 7.32 5.80
CA SER A 53 -5.30 8.77 5.87
C SER A 53 -3.98 9.25 5.29
N ILE A 54 -4.01 10.33 4.54
CA ILE A 54 -2.80 11.02 4.05
C ILE A 54 -2.80 12.47 4.51
N GLN A 55 -1.60 13.04 4.66
CA GLN A 55 -1.42 14.47 4.90
C GLN A 55 -0.98 15.13 3.59
N VAL A 56 -1.72 16.16 3.17
CA VAL A 56 -1.38 16.95 1.99
C VAL A 56 -1.28 18.42 2.34
N LYS A 57 -0.46 19.16 1.60
CA LYS A 57 -0.45 20.61 1.63
C LYS A 57 -1.55 21.13 0.70
N GLY A 58 -2.43 21.99 1.18
CA GLY A 58 -3.58 22.49 0.41
C GLY A 58 -4.78 21.56 0.46
N PHE A 59 -5.43 21.33 -0.68
CA PHE A 59 -6.70 20.61 -0.78
C PHE A 59 -6.53 19.08 -0.89
N CYS A 60 -7.48 18.34 -0.31
CA CYS A 60 -7.58 16.90 -0.48
C CYS A 60 -8.06 16.54 -1.90
N PRO A 61 -7.35 15.67 -2.64
CA PRO A 61 -7.88 15.07 -3.86
C PRO A 61 -9.21 14.36 -3.61
N ILE A 62 -10.16 14.44 -4.54
CA ILE A 62 -11.47 13.78 -4.39
C ILE A 62 -11.33 12.25 -4.38
N SER A 63 -10.40 11.73 -5.16
CA SER A 63 -10.04 10.33 -5.20
C SER A 63 -8.54 10.15 -5.37
N VAL A 64 -8.05 8.99 -4.97
CA VAL A 64 -6.66 8.56 -5.12
C VAL A 64 -6.64 7.07 -5.46
N ARG A 65 -5.54 6.57 -6.02
CA ARG A 65 -5.29 5.13 -6.12
C ARG A 65 -4.43 4.69 -4.96
N VAL A 66 -4.75 3.54 -4.38
CA VAL A 66 -3.99 2.96 -3.27
C VAL A 66 -3.76 1.48 -3.56
N ASP A 67 -2.60 0.99 -3.18
CA ASP A 67 -2.35 -0.44 -3.02
C ASP A 67 -2.58 -0.78 -1.54
N PRO A 68 -3.68 -1.46 -1.18
CA PRO A 68 -4.01 -1.77 0.21
C PRO A 68 -2.99 -2.72 0.87
N GLU A 69 -2.26 -3.52 0.08
CA GLU A 69 -1.27 -4.46 0.59
C GLU A 69 0.01 -3.74 1.05
N THR A 70 0.44 -2.74 0.28
CA THR A 70 1.70 -2.00 0.55
C THR A 70 1.47 -0.66 1.25
N GLY A 71 0.25 -0.13 1.24
CA GLY A 71 -0.08 1.21 1.72
C GLY A 71 0.43 2.34 0.82
N GLN A 72 0.98 2.02 -0.35
CA GLN A 72 1.41 3.03 -1.32
C GLN A 72 0.19 3.68 -1.97
N TYR A 73 0.27 4.98 -2.22
CA TYR A 73 -0.80 5.72 -2.88
C TYR A 73 -0.28 6.62 -4.01
N GLN A 74 -1.17 6.90 -4.96
CA GLN A 74 -0.96 7.79 -6.08
C GLN A 74 -2.15 8.73 -6.20
N LYS A 75 -1.89 10.00 -6.47
CA LYS A 75 -2.93 11.03 -6.65
C LYS A 75 -3.56 10.94 -8.04
#